data_AF-A0A2N3XY64-F1
#
_entry.id   AF-A0A2N3XY64-F1
#
_cell.length_a   1.000
_cell.length_b   1.000
_cell.length_c   1.000
_cell.angle_alpha   90.00
_cell.angle_beta   90.00
_cell.angle_gamma   90.00
#
_symmetry.space_group_name_H-M   'P 1'
#
loop_
_entity.id
_entity.type
_entity.pdbx_description
1 polymer ?
#
loop_
_entity_poly.entity_id
_entity_poly.type
_entity_poly.pdbx_seq_one_letter_code
_entity_poly.pdbx_strand_id
1 'polypeptide(L)'
;MASLGKAGARPRKFLARLVGWLREAAGRIVRDLLVKGSEVLRRKVPAWLDKLANSASGSPSVQSGLAGVSAAIRGKHPLWPAVKAAVAGLSVKVKVLLVLGLVLVLLLGPVLLVLLLLFLIIVVIRTMRLRRNEELVALR
;
A
#
# COMPACT_ATOMS: atom_id res chain seq x y z
N MET A 1 -38.39 -23.70 34.44
CA MET A 1 -37.54 -24.23 33.35
C MET A 1 -37.00 -23.06 32.55
N ALA A 2 -35.67 -22.93 32.54
CA ALA A 2 -34.97 -21.68 32.29
C ALA A 2 -34.51 -21.50 30.83
N SER A 3 -34.76 -20.29 30.31
CA SER A 3 -33.96 -19.52 29.35
C SER A 3 -33.11 -20.26 28.31
N LEU A 4 -33.66 -20.46 27.10
CA LEU A 4 -32.90 -20.77 25.88
C LEU A 4 -33.19 -19.76 24.75
N GLY A 5 -33.29 -18.46 25.08
CA GLY A 5 -33.72 -17.40 24.15
C GLY A 5 -32.68 -16.37 23.72
N LYS A 6 -31.36 -16.60 23.87
CA LYS A 6 -30.34 -15.54 23.60
C LYS A 6 -29.05 -16.02 22.90
N ALA A 7 -29.15 -16.97 21.97
CA ALA A 7 -27.98 -17.45 21.21
C ALA A 7 -27.71 -16.65 19.91
N GLY A 8 -28.74 -16.12 19.23
CA GLY A 8 -28.60 -15.53 17.88
C GLY A 8 -28.12 -14.06 17.80
N ALA A 9 -28.19 -13.28 18.88
CA ALA A 9 -27.87 -11.84 18.87
C ALA A 9 -26.41 -11.49 19.20
N ARG A 10 -25.57 -12.50 19.47
CA ARG A 10 -24.17 -12.35 19.91
C ARG A 10 -23.12 -12.10 18.82
N PRO A 11 -23.23 -12.63 17.58
CA PRO A 11 -22.12 -12.56 16.62
C PRO A 11 -21.87 -11.14 16.11
N ARG A 12 -22.93 -10.33 15.93
CA ARG A 12 -22.80 -8.93 15.49
C ARG A 12 -22.09 -8.03 16.51
N LYS A 13 -22.38 -8.21 17.80
CA LYS A 13 -21.73 -7.44 18.88
C LYS A 13 -20.26 -7.83 19.03
N PHE A 14 -19.95 -9.11 18.85
CA PHE A 14 -18.58 -9.61 18.85
C PHE A 14 -17.78 -9.03 17.67
N LEU A 15 -18.34 -9.05 16.46
CA LEU A 15 -17.72 -8.45 15.27
C LEU A 15 -17.51 -6.94 15.42
N ALA A 16 -18.50 -6.21 15.95
CA ALA A 16 -18.36 -4.77 16.21
C ALA A 16 -17.25 -4.48 17.22
N ARG A 17 -17.09 -5.33 18.23
CA ARG A 17 -16.04 -5.22 19.24
C ARG A 17 -14.65 -5.55 18.67
N LEU A 18 -14.56 -6.56 17.81
CA LEU A 18 -13.33 -6.89 17.09
C LEU A 18 -12.92 -5.79 16.11
N VAL A 19 -13.88 -5.22 15.38
CA VAL A 19 -13.63 -4.10 14.47
C VAL A 19 -13.17 -2.86 15.24
N GLY A 20 -13.78 -2.56 16.39
CA GLY A 20 -13.33 -1.49 17.27
C GLY A 20 -11.88 -1.70 17.71
N TRP A 21 -11.57 -2.88 18.24
CA TRP A 21 -10.22 -3.24 18.65
C TRP A 21 -9.20 -3.16 17.50
N LEU A 22 -9.56 -3.59 16.30
CA LEU A 22 -8.71 -3.51 15.11
C LEU A 22 -8.42 -2.07 14.70
N ARG A 23 -9.44 -1.20 14.81
CA ARG A 23 -9.34 0.23 14.48
C ARG A 23 -8.43 0.96 15.47
N GLU A 24 -8.51 0.63 16.76
CA GLU A 24 -7.57 1.11 17.77
C GLU A 24 -6.15 0.61 17.53
N ALA A 25 -5.98 -0.69 17.26
CA ALA A 25 -4.66 -1.29 17.01
C ALA A 25 -4.00 -0.68 15.77
N ALA A 26 -4.75 -0.52 14.68
CA ALA A 26 -4.27 0.15 13.47
C ALA A 26 -3.91 1.62 13.76
N GLY A 27 -4.74 2.35 14.51
CA GLY A 27 -4.46 3.75 14.87
C GLY A 27 -3.21 3.94 15.74
N ARG A 28 -2.83 2.93 16.52
CA ARG A 28 -1.58 2.92 17.29
C ARG A 28 -0.38 2.60 16.41
N ILE A 29 -0.47 1.54 15.59
CA ILE A 29 0.60 1.13 14.68
C ILE A 29 0.94 2.25 13.70
N VAL A 30 -0.09 2.91 13.12
CA VAL A 30 0.11 4.03 12.19
C VAL A 30 0.80 5.22 12.88
N ARG A 31 0.44 5.54 14.13
CA ARG A 31 1.10 6.63 14.88
C ARG A 31 2.54 6.28 15.23
N ASP A 32 2.79 5.07 15.71
CA ASP A 32 4.13 4.60 16.06
C ASP A 32 5.03 4.53 14.82
N LEU A 33 4.47 4.10 13.67
CA LEU A 33 5.14 4.14 12.37
C LEU A 33 5.33 5.55 11.84
N LEU A 34 4.41 6.48 12.04
CA LEU A 34 4.61 7.87 11.63
C LEU A 34 5.75 8.50 12.43
N VAL A 35 5.76 8.33 13.75
CA VAL A 35 6.79 8.91 14.63
C VAL A 35 8.14 8.25 14.35
N LYS A 36 8.24 6.92 14.47
CA LYS A 36 9.51 6.20 14.26
C LYS A 36 9.95 6.25 12.80
N GLY A 37 9.02 6.14 11.86
CA GLY A 37 9.30 6.24 10.43
C GLY A 37 9.81 7.61 10.05
N SER A 38 9.24 8.70 10.60
CA SER A 38 9.73 10.05 10.34
C SER A 38 11.14 10.28 10.89
N GLU A 39 11.45 9.76 12.09
CA GLU A 39 12.78 9.84 12.70
C GLU A 39 13.83 9.08 11.86
N VAL A 40 13.48 7.86 11.44
CA VAL A 40 14.35 7.01 10.63
C VAL A 40 14.52 7.55 9.22
N LEU A 41 13.44 8.05 8.59
CA LEU A 41 13.49 8.70 7.28
C LEU A 41 14.34 9.97 7.36
N ARG A 42 14.14 10.82 8.36
CA ARG A 42 14.88 12.07 8.52
C ARG A 42 16.38 11.86 8.71
N ARG A 43 16.81 10.73 9.29
CA ARG A 43 18.23 10.38 9.44
C ARG A 43 18.79 9.59 8.27
N LYS A 44 18.05 8.61 7.74
CA LYS A 44 18.54 7.73 6.66
C LYS A 44 18.46 8.39 5.29
N VAL A 45 17.41 9.15 4.98
CA VAL A 45 17.28 9.80 3.66
C VAL A 45 18.48 10.69 3.34
N PRO A 46 18.93 11.61 4.22
CA PRO A 46 20.12 12.41 3.94
C PRO A 46 21.39 11.56 3.81
N ALA A 47 21.60 10.56 4.68
CA ALA A 47 22.77 9.68 4.59
C ALA A 47 22.83 8.85 3.29
N TRP A 48 21.67 8.46 2.74
CA TRP A 48 21.58 7.79 1.46
C TRP A 48 21.84 8.76 0.30
N LEU A 49 21.28 9.98 0.37
CA LEU A 49 21.52 11.04 -0.60
C LEU A 49 23.00 11.43 -0.64
N ASP A 50 23.67 11.53 0.51
CA ASP A 50 25.11 11.81 0.62
C ASP A 50 25.95 10.68 0.03
N LYS A 51 25.57 9.41 0.27
CA LYS A 51 26.25 8.27 -0.37
C LYS A 51 26.06 8.25 -1.89
N LEU A 52 24.88 8.61 -2.37
CA LEU A 52 24.60 8.75 -3.80
C LEU A 52 25.36 9.93 -4.42
N ALA A 53 25.42 11.07 -3.73
CA ALA A 53 26.17 12.25 -4.17
C ALA A 53 27.68 12.00 -4.22
N ASN A 54 28.22 11.31 -3.20
CA ASN A 54 29.63 10.90 -3.15
C ASN A 54 29.97 9.79 -4.16
N SER A 55 28.99 8.95 -4.54
CA SER A 55 29.17 7.97 -5.62
C SER A 55 29.04 8.60 -7.01
N ALA A 56 28.48 9.82 -7.09
CA ALA A 56 28.23 10.55 -8.32
C ALA A 56 29.10 11.79 -8.49
N SER A 57 30.09 12.01 -7.61
CA SER A 57 30.99 13.18 -7.56
C SER A 57 32.02 13.23 -8.70
N GLY A 58 31.59 12.90 -9.90
CA GLY A 58 32.34 13.05 -11.15
C GLY A 58 31.49 13.46 -12.36
N SER A 59 30.17 13.71 -12.21
CA SER A 59 29.33 14.05 -13.38
C SER A 59 28.43 15.29 -13.17
N PRO A 60 28.53 16.32 -14.05
CA PRO A 60 27.65 17.51 -14.09
C PRO A 60 26.14 17.24 -14.21
N SER A 61 25.76 15.97 -14.38
CA SER A 61 24.38 15.49 -14.56
C SER A 61 23.53 15.51 -13.28
N VAL A 62 24.16 15.50 -12.10
CA VAL A 62 23.42 15.53 -10.81
C VAL A 62 22.85 16.92 -10.52
N GLN A 63 23.60 17.98 -10.84
CA GLN A 63 23.21 19.37 -10.55
C GLN A 63 22.04 19.85 -11.43
N SER A 64 21.93 19.32 -12.66
CA SER A 64 20.83 19.56 -13.58
C SER A 64 19.57 18.76 -13.22
N GLY A 65 19.71 17.56 -12.64
CA GLY A 65 18.59 16.77 -12.10
C GLY A 65 17.85 17.48 -10.96
N LEU A 66 18.58 18.12 -10.04
CA LEU A 66 18.02 18.86 -8.91
C LEU A 66 17.27 20.14 -9.33
N ALA A 67 17.76 20.84 -10.37
CA ALA A 67 17.06 21.99 -10.94
C ALA A 67 15.74 21.60 -11.62
N GLY A 68 15.69 20.44 -12.28
CA GLY A 68 14.47 19.89 -12.87
C GLY A 68 13.40 19.48 -11.85
N VAL A 69 13.83 18.97 -10.68
CA VAL A 69 12.92 18.65 -9.57
C VAL A 69 12.29 19.91 -8.98
N SER A 70 13.06 20.99 -8.82
CA SER A 70 12.55 22.28 -8.32
C SER A 70 11.53 22.92 -9.28
N ALA A 71 11.75 22.80 -10.59
CA ALA A 71 10.81 23.26 -11.62
C ALA A 71 9.51 22.43 -11.67
N ALA A 72 9.61 21.12 -11.47
CA ALA A 72 8.46 20.22 -11.51
C ALA A 72 7.47 20.46 -10.36
N ILE A 73 7.96 20.85 -9.17
CA ILE A 73 7.15 21.04 -7.94
C ILE A 73 6.14 22.20 -8.05
N ARG A 74 6.31 23.15 -8.98
CA ARG A 74 5.37 24.27 -9.17
C ARG A 74 4.15 23.96 -10.04
N GLY A 75 4.06 22.75 -10.63
CA GLY A 75 2.94 22.33 -11.50
C GLY A 75 2.05 21.26 -10.86
N LYS A 76 0.75 21.33 -11.12
CA LYS A 76 -0.33 20.61 -10.39
C LYS A 76 -0.38 19.08 -10.54
N HIS A 77 0.64 18.44 -11.13
CA HIS A 77 0.95 17.00 -10.99
C HIS A 77 2.47 16.78 -11.21
N PRO A 78 3.30 17.01 -10.17
CA PRO A 78 4.74 17.26 -10.28
C PRO A 78 5.62 16.01 -10.41
N LEU A 79 5.09 14.82 -10.13
CA LEU A 79 5.89 13.58 -10.04
C LEU A 79 6.21 12.95 -11.40
N TRP A 80 5.30 13.06 -12.36
CA TRP A 80 5.44 12.43 -13.68
C TRP A 80 6.57 13.00 -14.56
N PRO A 81 6.78 14.33 -14.61
CA PRO A 81 7.87 14.89 -15.41
C PRO A 81 9.25 14.62 -14.80
N ALA A 82 9.39 14.59 -13.47
CA ALA A 82 10.64 14.22 -12.81
C ALA A 82 11.01 12.75 -13.05
N VAL A 83 10.01 11.85 -13.01
CA VAL A 83 10.20 10.44 -13.37
C VAL A 83 10.59 10.29 -14.84
N LYS A 84 9.92 11.01 -15.76
CA LYS A 84 10.30 10.98 -17.18
C LYS A 84 11.69 11.54 -17.44
N ALA A 85 12.09 12.61 -16.77
CA ALA A 85 13.42 13.21 -16.90
C ALA A 85 14.53 12.30 -16.36
N ALA A 86 14.29 11.65 -15.20
CA ALA A 86 15.20 10.64 -14.67
C ALA A 86 15.35 9.48 -15.67
N VAL A 87 14.24 8.89 -16.12
CA VAL A 87 14.27 7.75 -17.06
C VAL A 87 14.86 8.13 -18.43
N ALA A 88 14.74 9.38 -18.86
CA ALA A 88 15.34 9.87 -20.09
C ALA A 88 16.87 10.04 -19.99
N GLY A 89 17.41 10.30 -18.79
CA GLY A 89 18.84 10.42 -18.53
C GLY A 89 19.56 9.09 -18.19
N LEU A 90 18.82 8.00 -17.99
CA LEU A 90 19.41 6.70 -17.66
C LEU A 90 19.91 5.95 -18.91
N SER A 91 21.13 5.41 -18.80
CA SER A 91 21.76 4.55 -19.82
C SER A 91 20.85 3.39 -20.24
N VAL A 92 20.92 3.00 -21.52
CA VAL A 92 20.02 2.00 -22.17
C VAL A 92 19.91 0.71 -21.36
N LYS A 93 21.00 0.24 -20.74
CA LYS A 93 21.01 -0.95 -19.88
C LYS A 93 20.08 -0.82 -18.67
N VAL A 94 20.07 0.35 -18.03
CA VAL A 94 19.21 0.55 -16.85
C VAL A 94 17.77 0.81 -17.27
N LYS A 95 17.53 1.40 -18.45
CA LYS A 95 16.19 1.56 -19.01
C LYS A 95 15.52 0.20 -19.23
N VAL A 96 16.26 -0.80 -19.73
CA VAL A 96 15.77 -2.19 -19.87
C VAL A 96 15.45 -2.81 -18.51
N LEU A 97 16.35 -2.66 -17.53
CA LEU A 97 16.15 -3.21 -16.18
C LEU A 97 14.96 -2.57 -15.45
N LEU A 98 14.76 -1.26 -15.65
CA LEU A 98 13.64 -0.51 -15.09
C LEU A 98 12.32 -0.89 -15.75
N VAL A 99 12.29 -1.02 -17.08
CA VAL A 99 11.11 -1.51 -17.80
C VAL A 99 10.79 -2.94 -17.37
N LEU A 100 11.79 -3.81 -17.19
CA LEU A 100 11.56 -5.17 -16.74
C LEU A 100 10.99 -5.21 -15.31
N GLY A 101 11.55 -4.42 -14.39
CA GLY A 101 11.02 -4.28 -13.03
C GLY A 101 9.62 -3.65 -13.00
N LEU A 102 9.37 -2.66 -13.86
CA LEU A 102 8.05 -2.04 -14.00
C LEU A 102 7.04 -3.02 -14.58
N VAL A 103 7.40 -3.80 -15.60
CA VAL A 103 6.55 -4.87 -16.14
C VAL A 103 6.30 -5.91 -15.05
N LEU A 104 7.29 -6.28 -14.26
CA LEU A 104 7.12 -7.23 -13.18
C LEU A 104 6.17 -6.72 -12.10
N VAL A 105 6.26 -5.45 -11.71
CA VAL A 105 5.33 -4.80 -10.76
C VAL A 105 3.98 -4.52 -11.39
N LEU A 106 3.91 -4.20 -12.68
CA LEU A 106 2.68 -4.02 -13.44
C LEU A 106 2.04 -5.36 -13.80
N LEU A 107 2.74 -6.48 -13.63
CA LEU A 107 2.18 -7.81 -13.75
C LEU A 107 1.78 -8.31 -12.36
N LEU A 108 2.65 -8.20 -11.36
CA LEU A 108 2.35 -8.54 -9.97
C LEU A 108 1.29 -7.64 -9.34
N GLY A 109 1.26 -6.36 -9.65
CA GLY A 109 0.33 -5.37 -9.11
C GLY A 109 -1.13 -5.70 -9.46
N PRO A 110 -1.50 -5.86 -10.74
CA PRO A 110 -2.82 -6.33 -11.10
C PRO A 110 -3.05 -7.77 -10.67
N VAL A 111 -2.05 -8.67 -10.67
CA VAL A 111 -2.23 -10.03 -10.13
C VAL A 111 -2.59 -9.99 -8.64
N LEU A 112 -1.91 -9.20 -7.81
CA LEU A 112 -2.25 -9.00 -6.40
C LEU A 112 -3.61 -8.34 -6.24
N LEU A 113 -3.95 -7.36 -7.08
CA LEU A 113 -5.25 -6.71 -7.06
C LEU A 113 -6.38 -7.69 -7.41
N VAL A 114 -6.15 -8.54 -8.41
CA VAL A 114 -7.07 -9.63 -8.80
C VAL A 114 -7.17 -10.66 -7.68
N LEU A 115 -6.07 -11.05 -7.04
CA LEU A 115 -6.09 -11.96 -5.90
C LEU A 115 -6.84 -11.37 -4.71
N LEU A 116 -6.64 -10.09 -4.41
CA LEU A 116 -7.36 -9.38 -3.36
C LEU A 116 -8.85 -9.29 -3.67
N LEU A 117 -9.19 -8.96 -4.92
CA LEU A 117 -10.57 -8.90 -5.38
C LEU A 117 -11.23 -10.28 -5.37
N LEU A 118 -10.52 -11.32 -5.79
CA LEU A 118 -10.98 -12.71 -5.78
C LEU A 118 -11.19 -13.20 -4.35
N PHE A 119 -10.26 -12.90 -3.44
CA PHE A 119 -10.41 -13.18 -2.02
C PHE A 119 -11.66 -12.49 -1.46
N LEU A 120 -11.88 -11.22 -1.81
CA LEU A 120 -13.07 -10.47 -1.39
C LEU A 120 -14.36 -11.11 -1.93
N ILE A 121 -14.39 -11.50 -3.21
CA ILE A 121 -15.53 -12.19 -3.83
C ILE A 121 -15.82 -13.52 -3.11
N ILE A 122 -14.79 -14.32 -2.83
CA ILE A 122 -14.93 -15.60 -2.11
C ILE A 122 -15.53 -15.38 -0.72
N VAL A 123 -15.05 -14.39 0.03
CA VAL A 123 -15.57 -14.05 1.37
C VAL A 123 -17.03 -13.61 1.31
N VAL A 124 -17.41 -12.80 0.31
CA VAL A 124 -18.80 -12.34 0.11
C VAL A 124 -19.70 -13.53 -0.24
N ILE A 125 -19.31 -14.38 -1.18
CA ILE A 125 -20.09 -15.57 -1.56
C ILE A 125 -20.24 -16.52 -0.37
N ARG A 126 -19.16 -16.78 0.38
CA ARG A 126 -19.21 -17.56 1.63
C ARG A 126 -20.22 -16.95 2.59
N THR A 127 -20.13 -15.65 2.85
CA THR A 127 -21.02 -14.94 3.77
C THR A 127 -22.49 -15.02 3.33
N MET A 128 -22.77 -14.82 2.05
CA MET A 128 -24.13 -14.89 1.52
C MET A 128 -24.68 -16.32 1.52
N ARG A 129 -23.86 -17.32 1.18
CA ARG A 129 -24.25 -18.73 1.16
C ARG A 129 -24.51 -19.26 2.57
N LEU A 130 -23.70 -18.85 3.55
CA LEU A 130 -23.91 -19.18 4.96
C LEU A 130 -25.20 -18.58 5.50
N ARG A 131 -25.52 -17.33 5.16
CA ARG A 131 -26.77 -16.66 5.56
C ARG A 131 -28.02 -17.35 5.00
N ARG A 132 -27.96 -17.84 3.76
CA ARG A 132 -29.11 -18.48 3.08
C ARG A 132 -29.40 -19.88 3.63
N ASN A 133 -28.38 -20.61 4.09
CA ASN A 133 -28.56 -21.94 4.66
C ASN A 133 -29.24 -21.91 6.04
N GLU A 134 -29.12 -20.83 6.80
CA GLU A 134 -29.84 -20.70 8.08
C GLU A 134 -31.36 -20.59 7.87
N GLU A 135 -31.83 -20.00 6.77
CA GLU A 135 -33.27 -19.91 6.46
C GLU A 135 -33.86 -21.25 6.02
N LEU A 136 -33.08 -22.09 5.32
CA LEU A 136 -33.53 -23.42 4.88
C LEU A 136 -33.51 -24.45 6.01
N VAL A 137 -32.67 -24.26 7.03
CA VAL A 137 -32.64 -25.10 8.23
C VAL A 137 -33.73 -24.68 9.23
N ALA A 138 -34.18 -23.41 9.22
CA ALA A 138 -35.27 -22.95 10.08
C ALA A 138 -36.67 -23.34 9.57
N LEU A 139 -36.80 -23.76 8.31
CA LEU A 139 -38.06 -24.16 7.65
C LEU A 139 -38.24 -25.69 7.55
N ARG A 140 -37.33 -26.47 8.13
CA ARG A 140 -37.35 -27.94 8.11
C ARG A 140 -37.44 -28.48 9.52
#